data_AF-A0A838DSU3-F1
#
_entry.id   AF-A0A838DSU3-F1
#
_cell.length_a   1.000
_cell.length_b   1.000
_cell.length_c   1.000
_cell.angle_alpha   90.00
_cell.angle_beta   90.00
_cell.angle_gamma   90.00
#
_symmetry.space_group_name_H-M   'P 1'
#
loop_
_entity.id
_entity.type
_entity.pdbx_description
1 polymer ?
#
loop_
_entity_poly.entity_id
_entity_poly.type
_entity_poly.pdbx_seq_one_letter_code
_entity_poly.pdbx_strand_id
1 'polypeptide(L)' 'MTTTDATETAKDVQQQYFRVTDQVPEEVWYWAALGSIIVSAALFLLGKRDWSTFVGQWPPTFLLFGLFHKVLRPSRF' A
#
# COMPACT_ATOMS: atom_id res chain seq x y z
N MET A 1 21.85 39.73 -3.49
CA MET A 1 21.92 38.26 -3.28
C MET A 1 21.29 37.97 -1.94
N THR A 2 20.06 37.43 -1.88
CA THR A 2 19.52 36.64 -0.73
C THR A 2 18.03 36.27 -0.81
N THR A 3 17.20 36.83 -1.71
CA THR A 3 15.74 36.54 -1.70
C THR A 3 15.24 35.55 -2.76
N THR A 4 15.96 35.35 -3.87
CA THR A 4 15.53 34.39 -4.91
C THR A 4 15.91 32.93 -4.56
N ASP A 5 17.11 32.73 -4.02
CA ASP A 5 17.69 31.41 -3.70
C ASP A 5 16.89 30.65 -2.63
N ALA A 6 16.50 31.36 -1.56
CA ALA A 6 15.68 30.81 -0.47
C ALA A 6 14.28 30.34 -0.94
N THR A 7 13.77 30.92 -2.03
CA THR A 7 12.45 30.58 -2.57
C THR A 7 12.51 29.39 -3.53
N GLU A 8 13.64 29.19 -4.24
CA GLU A 8 13.89 27.98 -5.06
C GLU A 8 14.14 26.75 -4.18
N THR A 9 15.01 26.85 -3.17
CA THR A 9 15.27 25.74 -2.24
C THR A 9 14.01 25.34 -1.46
N ALA A 10 13.18 26.31 -1.05
CA ALA A 10 11.91 26.04 -0.38
C ALA A 10 10.92 25.30 -1.30
N LYS A 11 10.90 25.62 -2.60
CA LYS A 11 10.05 24.94 -3.60
C LYS A 11 10.54 23.53 -3.92
N ASP A 12 11.84 23.32 -4.05
CA ASP A 12 12.42 22.00 -4.32
C ASP A 12 12.20 21.02 -3.16
N VAL A 13 12.39 21.49 -1.91
CA VAL A 13 12.13 20.69 -0.73
C VAL A 13 10.63 20.36 -0.62
N GLN A 14 9.74 21.33 -0.86
CA GLN A 14 8.29 21.07 -0.88
C GLN A 14 7.91 20.08 -1.99
N GLN A 15 8.44 20.21 -3.21
CA GLN A 15 8.17 19.27 -4.31
C GLN A 15 8.71 17.86 -4.05
N GLN A 16 9.82 17.71 -3.33
CA GLN A 16 10.33 16.41 -2.88
C GLN A 16 9.41 15.76 -1.83
N TYR A 17 8.82 16.52 -0.90
CA TYR A 17 7.85 15.99 0.06
C TYR A 17 6.50 15.64 -0.59
N PHE A 18 6.03 16.42 -1.58
CA PHE A 18 4.76 16.16 -2.25
C PHE A 18 4.77 15.01 -3.28
N ARG A 19 5.92 14.40 -3.57
CA ARG A 19 5.99 13.20 -4.43
C ARG A 19 5.90 11.88 -3.67
N VAL A 20 6.05 11.91 -2.35
CA VAL A 20 6.10 10.69 -1.52
C VAL A 20 4.84 10.50 -0.67
N THR A 21 3.88 11.43 -0.71
CA THR A 21 2.78 11.46 0.29
C THR A 21 1.38 11.69 -0.29
N ASP A 22 1.10 11.30 -1.54
CA ASP A 22 -0.30 11.35 -2.03
C ASP A 22 -0.79 10.12 -2.82
N GLN A 23 -0.08 8.99 -2.78
CA GLN A 23 -0.45 7.80 -3.58
C GLN A 23 -0.43 6.46 -2.85
N VAL A 24 -0.29 6.40 -1.53
CA VAL A 24 -0.26 5.09 -0.86
C VAL A 24 -1.46 4.91 0.05
N PRO A 25 -2.48 4.23 -0.49
CA PRO A 25 -3.04 3.13 0.28
C PRO A 25 -3.13 1.84 -0.54
N GLU A 26 -2.86 1.85 -1.84
CA GLU A 26 -3.07 0.65 -2.68
C GLU A 26 -2.05 -0.44 -2.35
N GLU A 27 -0.77 -0.06 -2.35
CA GLU A 27 0.34 -1.00 -2.17
C GLU A 27 0.29 -1.71 -0.81
N VAL A 28 -0.18 -1.06 0.25
CA VAL A 28 -0.33 -1.68 1.58
C VAL A 28 -1.29 -2.88 1.53
N TRP A 29 -2.42 -2.75 0.85
CA TRP A 29 -3.38 -3.86 0.69
C TRP A 29 -2.83 -4.96 -0.22
N TYR A 30 -2.07 -4.60 -1.27
CA TYR A 30 -1.38 -5.58 -2.11
C TYR A 30 -0.28 -6.33 -1.34
N TRP A 31 0.53 -5.65 -0.53
CA TRP A 31 1.54 -6.26 0.33
C TRP A 31 0.93 -7.11 1.44
N ALA A 32 -0.24 -6.72 1.99
CA ALA A 32 -0.98 -7.54 2.94
C ALA A 32 -1.52 -8.83 2.29
N ALA A 33 -2.10 -8.72 1.10
CA ALA A 33 -2.55 -9.87 0.31
C ALA A 33 -1.37 -10.79 -0.05
N LEU A 34 -0.27 -10.21 -0.52
CA LEU A 34 0.94 -10.94 -0.87
C LEU A 34 1.58 -11.62 0.34
N GLY A 35 1.66 -10.92 1.48
CA GLY A 35 2.11 -11.48 2.75
C GLY A 35 1.26 -12.67 3.18
N SER A 36 -0.06 -12.58 3.03
CA SER A 36 -0.98 -13.70 3.33
C SER A 36 -0.71 -14.92 2.44
N ILE A 37 -0.41 -14.72 1.15
CA ILE A 37 -0.03 -15.81 0.22
C ILE A 37 1.29 -16.45 0.65
N ILE A 38 2.31 -15.64 0.95
CA ILE A 38 3.63 -16.12 1.35
C ILE A 38 3.55 -16.89 2.68
N VAL A 39 2.83 -16.35 3.67
CA VAL A 39 2.61 -17.01 4.96
C VAL A 39 1.84 -18.32 4.77
N SER A 40 0.79 -18.33 3.94
CA SER A 40 0.06 -19.56 3.61
C SER A 40 0.96 -20.62 2.99
N ALA A 41 1.81 -20.23 2.02
CA ALA A 41 2.76 -21.13 1.37
C ALA A 41 3.80 -21.66 2.36
N ALA A 42 4.33 -20.81 3.23
CA ALA A 42 5.24 -21.22 4.30
C ALA A 42 4.57 -22.25 5.22
N LEU A 43 3.35 -21.96 5.72
CA LEU A 43 2.63 -22.89 6.59
C LEU A 43 2.29 -24.22 5.89
N PHE A 44 2.06 -24.20 4.58
CA PHE A 44 1.83 -25.40 3.77
C PHE A 44 3.08 -26.29 3.78
N LEU A 45 4.25 -25.70 3.57
CA LEU A 45 5.55 -26.39 3.60
C LEU A 45 5.89 -26.93 5.01
N LEU A 46 5.43 -26.25 6.06
CA LEU A 46 5.55 -26.71 7.45
C LEU A 46 4.54 -27.82 7.82
N GLY A 47 3.72 -28.29 6.88
CA GLY A 47 2.73 -29.36 7.11
C GLY A 47 1.46 -28.91 7.85
N LYS A 48 1.31 -27.61 8.16
CA LYS A 48 0.11 -27.04 8.82
C LYS A 48 -0.95 -26.67 7.79
N ARG A 49 -1.51 -27.69 7.13
CA ARG A 49 -2.41 -27.53 5.97
C ARG A 49 -3.71 -26.77 6.30
N ASP A 50 -4.30 -26.98 7.48
CA ASP A 50 -5.52 -26.29 7.90
C ASP A 50 -5.28 -24.78 8.07
N TRP A 51 -4.18 -24.43 8.72
CA TRP A 51 -3.78 -23.03 8.91
C TRP A 51 -3.33 -22.37 7.61
N SER A 52 -2.65 -23.12 6.73
CA SER A 52 -2.27 -22.65 5.40
C SER A 52 -3.50 -22.28 4.57
N THR A 53 -4.51 -23.15 4.52
CA THR A 53 -5.76 -22.90 3.79
C THR A 53 -6.51 -21.71 4.42
N PHE A 54 -6.55 -21.65 5.75
CA PHE A 54 -7.17 -20.53 6.46
C PHE A 54 -6.51 -19.21 6.12
N VAL A 55 -5.17 -19.10 6.08
CA VAL A 55 -4.46 -17.85 5.76
C VAL A 55 -4.49 -17.57 4.24
N GLY A 56 -4.50 -18.60 3.40
CA GLY A 56 -4.48 -18.49 1.94
C GLY A 56 -5.78 -17.95 1.34
N GLN A 57 -6.89 -17.97 2.08
CA GLN A 57 -8.18 -17.46 1.61
C GLN A 57 -8.42 -15.96 1.91
N TRP A 58 -7.56 -15.32 2.71
CA TRP A 58 -7.67 -13.89 3.06
C TRP A 58 -7.18 -12.87 2.02
N PRO A 59 -6.32 -13.20 1.02
CA PRO A 59 -5.89 -12.22 0.01
C PRO A 59 -7.06 -11.51 -0.70
N PRO A 60 -8.15 -12.18 -1.13
CA PRO A 60 -9.32 -11.53 -1.71
C PRO A 60 -9.98 -10.52 -0.78
N THR A 61 -10.04 -10.78 0.54
CA THR A 61 -10.63 -9.87 1.52
C THR A 61 -9.81 -8.59 1.66
N PHE A 62 -8.48 -8.69 1.73
CA PHE A 62 -7.60 -7.53 1.79
C PHE A 62 -7.68 -6.69 0.52
N LEU A 63 -7.67 -7.34 -0.65
CA LEU A 63 -7.83 -6.66 -1.94
C LEU A 63 -9.19 -5.97 -2.06
N LEU A 64 -10.26 -6.60 -1.60
CA LEU A 64 -11.61 -6.01 -1.63
C LEU A 64 -11.69 -4.77 -0.73
N PHE A 65 -11.08 -4.81 0.46
CA PHE A 65 -11.00 -3.67 1.36
C PHE A 65 -10.22 -2.49 0.75
N GLY A 66 -9.08 -2.78 0.10
CA GLY A 66 -8.28 -1.76 -0.58
C GLY A 66 -9.00 -1.16 -1.79
N LEU A 67 -9.63 -2.02 -2.60
CA LEU A 67 -10.42 -1.61 -3.75
C LEU A 67 -11.63 -0.77 -3.31
N PHE A 68 -12.29 -1.16 -2.23
CA PHE A 68 -13.43 -0.42 -1.67
C PHE A 68 -13.03 1.00 -1.25
N HIS A 69 -11.92 1.17 -0.53
CA HIS A 69 -11.40 2.51 -0.17
C HIS A 69 -11.01 3.36 -1.39
N LYS A 70 -10.55 2.73 -2.48
CA LYS A 70 -10.22 3.40 -3.74
C LYS A 70 -11.47 3.83 -4.51
N VAL A 71 -12.43 2.92 -4.68
CA VAL A 71 -13.68 3.16 -5.43
C VAL A 71 -14.60 4.14 -4.68
N LEU A 72 -14.60 4.10 -3.35
CA LEU A 72 -15.36 5.05 -2.54
C LEU A 72 -14.69 6.39 -2.35
N ARG A 73 -13.42 6.56 -2.73
CA ARG A 73 -12.83 7.89 -2.79
C ARG A 73 -13.59 8.61 -3.90
N PRO A 74 -14.44 9.60 -3.59
CA PRO A 74 -15.25 10.23 -4.61
C PRO A 74 -14.26 10.87 -5.57
N SER A 75 -14.29 10.43 -6.83
CA SER A 75 -13.70 11.16 -7.94
C SER A 75 -14.32 12.55 -7.89
N ARG A 76 -13.61 13.52 -7.31
CA ARG A 76 -13.98 14.92 -7.49
C ARG A 76 -13.87 15.16 -8.99
N PHE A 77 -15.05 15.31 -9.61
CA PHE A 77 -15.21 15.84 -10.96
C PHE A 77 -14.56 17.21 -11.08
#